data_AF-A0A1G7QA18-F1
#
_entry.id   AF-A0A1G7QA18-F1
#
_cell.length_a   1.000
_cell.length_b   1.000
_cell.length_c   1.000
_cell.angle_alpha   90.00
_cell.angle_beta   90.00
_cell.angle_gamma   90.00
#
_symmetry.space_group_name_H-M   'P 1'
#
loop_
_entity.id
_entity.type
_entity.pdbx_description
1 polymer ?
#
loop_
_entity_poly.entity_id
_entity_poly.type
_entity_poly.pdbx_seq_one_letter_code
_entity_poly.pdbx_strand_id
1 'polypeptide(L)'
;MTQFGPRHEKLLDAWATTIETNGRGNGFDFTSPTRTKVLEQKVEAFLDSPSEDEFRDVWQSELIRGVAFGGSNAVLNNWNQPIDALAEFIREIRDATSYDPSWERQIPEYVIPAVREFYGRCDPGTRPILSSAAQRGLSTFGFGTVESFSDTAGALRDFQEQYCEQIGHVTAGTEHEVALSDEIEQFLHLVSTSDEAELRKTLDMAAPTYETFAGWDALQTHGNPIELHGLSTVLDSFSAASNSAAYERDTALEQWGDDHWETWKDEYCAYVSGEVLSKYDLTELQAADVEPFLDDLSVAEPLSNVIPIYLLGGRWQPWDTFQQLSTTKPDKAATVLSNLLNEDAGPLVDRLESFNDLYSELSDSGSERMSVATMLLMIVHPDQYVMYRYQMFDDFFSEFSDYSVPYGFNPGDYVLMLDALRGVQADLDTTTDHDVRMLDVHSLLWLVHRKGPP
;
A
#
# COMPACT_ATOMS: atom_id res chain seq x y z
N MET A 1 15.52 12.99 9.39
CA MET A 1 14.67 12.29 10.36
C MET A 1 13.26 12.37 9.80
N THR A 2 12.76 11.26 9.29
CA THR A 2 11.39 11.13 8.82
C THR A 2 10.53 11.04 10.07
N GLN A 3 9.68 12.03 10.33
CA GLN A 3 8.73 11.98 11.43
C GLN A 3 7.57 11.08 11.01
N PHE A 4 7.00 10.29 11.94
CA PHE A 4 5.81 9.51 11.64
C PHE A 4 4.69 10.42 11.13
N GLY A 5 4.05 10.04 10.03
CA GLY A 5 2.86 10.72 9.56
C GLY A 5 1.66 10.41 10.46
N PRO A 6 0.56 11.19 10.38
CA PRO A 6 -0.62 11.03 11.24
C PRO A 6 -1.22 9.62 11.25
N ARG A 7 -1.05 8.88 10.14
CA ARG A 7 -1.47 7.48 10.00
C ARG A 7 -0.65 6.53 10.87
N HIS A 8 0.68 6.66 10.84
CA HIS A 8 1.59 5.85 11.66
C HIS A 8 1.43 6.16 13.14
N GLU A 9 1.28 7.44 13.48
CA GLU A 9 1.01 7.88 14.86
C GLU A 9 -0.27 7.24 15.41
N LYS A 10 -1.39 7.32 14.69
CA LYS A 10 -2.65 6.68 15.14
C LYS A 10 -2.57 5.17 15.28
N LEU A 11 -1.83 4.49 14.38
CA LEU A 11 -1.64 3.05 14.46
C LEU A 11 -0.84 2.67 15.72
N LEU A 12 0.20 3.44 16.03
CA LEU A 12 0.99 3.28 17.25
C LEU A 12 0.14 3.58 18.50
N ASP A 13 -0.68 4.63 18.50
CA ASP A 13 -1.57 4.95 19.61
C ASP A 13 -2.61 3.83 19.86
N ALA A 14 -3.19 3.27 18.79
CA ALA A 14 -4.12 2.14 18.87
C ALA A 14 -3.44 0.87 19.38
N TRP A 15 -2.21 0.60 18.90
CA TRP A 15 -1.37 -0.47 19.41
C TRP A 15 -1.12 -0.30 20.91
N ALA A 16 -0.67 0.87 21.35
CA ALA A 16 -0.38 1.16 22.75
C ALA A 16 -1.61 0.92 23.64
N THR A 17 -2.76 1.48 23.24
CA THR A 17 -4.03 1.29 23.98
C THR A 17 -4.40 -0.20 24.10
N THR A 18 -4.18 -0.96 23.03
CA THR A 18 -4.51 -2.39 22.98
C THR A 18 -3.63 -3.21 23.91
N ILE A 19 -2.31 -3.01 23.85
CA ILE A 19 -1.34 -3.85 24.57
C ILE A 19 -1.07 -3.40 26.00
N GLU A 20 -1.45 -2.18 26.39
CA GLU A 20 -1.41 -1.76 27.80
C GLU A 20 -2.31 -2.66 28.67
N THR A 21 -3.45 -3.09 28.13
CA THR A 21 -4.46 -3.86 28.87
C THR A 21 -4.50 -5.34 28.49
N ASN A 22 -4.16 -5.71 27.25
CA ASN A 22 -4.26 -7.07 26.77
C ASN A 22 -2.88 -7.67 26.49
N GLY A 23 -2.49 -8.68 27.27
CA GLY A 23 -1.26 -9.44 27.01
C GLY A 23 -1.33 -10.38 25.81
N ARG A 24 -2.50 -10.56 25.19
CA ARG A 24 -2.69 -11.43 24.02
C ARG A 24 -3.83 -10.94 23.14
N GLY A 25 -3.64 -11.04 21.83
CA GLY A 25 -4.65 -10.76 20.83
C GLY A 25 -4.45 -11.60 19.57
N ASN A 26 -5.16 -11.25 18.51
CA ASN A 26 -4.92 -11.86 17.22
C ASN A 26 -3.61 -11.29 16.65
N GLY A 27 -2.64 -12.15 16.31
CA GLY A 27 -1.34 -11.71 15.77
C GLY A 27 -0.26 -11.32 16.80
N PHE A 28 -0.58 -11.21 18.10
CA PHE A 28 0.41 -10.94 19.17
C PHE A 28 0.11 -11.71 20.47
N ASP A 29 1.16 -12.08 21.21
CA ASP A 29 1.11 -12.77 22.50
C ASP A 29 2.35 -12.44 23.36
N PHE A 30 2.14 -11.69 24.45
CA PHE A 30 3.12 -11.33 25.48
C PHE A 30 2.99 -12.20 26.74
N THR A 31 2.06 -13.15 26.76
CA THR A 31 1.79 -13.94 27.97
C THR A 31 2.95 -14.90 28.27
N SER A 32 3.16 -15.17 29.56
CA SER A 32 4.21 -16.07 30.00
C SER A 32 3.80 -17.55 29.88
N PRO A 33 4.70 -18.44 29.44
CA PRO A 33 6.07 -18.16 29.00
C PRO A 33 6.07 -17.50 27.60
N THR A 34 6.84 -16.42 27.47
CA THR A 34 6.96 -15.68 26.21
C THR A 34 7.72 -16.51 25.18
N ARG A 35 7.55 -16.20 23.89
CA ARG A 35 8.30 -16.85 22.79
C ARG A 35 9.81 -16.89 23.07
N THR A 36 10.37 -15.76 23.51
CA THR A 36 11.81 -15.65 23.79
C THR A 36 12.24 -16.52 24.98
N LYS A 37 11.45 -16.60 26.05
CA LYS A 37 11.73 -17.52 27.17
C LYS A 37 11.64 -18.99 26.77
N VAL A 38 10.69 -19.35 25.91
CA VAL A 38 10.57 -20.73 25.39
C VAL A 38 11.76 -21.07 24.49
N LEU A 39 12.20 -20.12 23.65
CA LEU A 39 13.40 -20.29 22.83
C LEU A 39 14.66 -20.49 23.70
N GLU A 40 14.85 -19.65 24.72
CA GLU A 40 15.98 -19.76 25.67
C GLU A 40 16.05 -21.16 26.29
N GLN A 41 14.94 -21.67 26.83
CA GLN A 41 14.86 -23.01 27.42
C GLN A 41 15.21 -24.13 26.43
N LYS A 42 14.76 -24.01 25.18
CA LYS A 42 15.05 -25.01 24.13
C LYS A 42 16.49 -24.93 23.65
N VAL A 43 17.06 -23.72 23.58
CA VAL A 43 18.48 -23.54 23.27
C VAL A 43 19.34 -24.16 24.37
N GLU A 44 19.00 -23.96 25.64
CA GLU A 44 19.69 -24.62 26.76
C GLU A 44 19.64 -26.14 26.64
N ALA A 45 18.45 -26.71 26.40
CA ALA A 45 18.28 -28.15 26.21
C ALA A 45 19.14 -28.70 25.05
N PHE A 46 19.12 -28.02 23.90
CA PHE A 46 19.94 -28.40 22.76
C PHE A 46 21.44 -28.31 23.05
N LEU A 47 21.89 -27.27 23.76
CA LEU A 47 23.31 -27.09 24.09
C LEU A 47 23.81 -28.07 25.17
N ASP A 48 22.93 -28.51 26.06
CA ASP A 48 23.23 -29.50 27.10
C ASP A 48 23.31 -30.93 26.56
N SER A 49 22.45 -31.28 25.59
CA SER A 49 22.41 -32.60 24.96
C SER A 49 22.14 -32.51 23.45
N PRO A 50 23.14 -32.14 22.63
CA PRO A 50 22.96 -31.92 21.20
C PRO A 50 22.40 -33.15 20.47
N SER A 51 21.25 -32.96 19.82
CA SER A 51 20.67 -33.94 18.91
C SER A 51 19.90 -33.22 17.80
N GLU A 52 19.66 -33.90 16.68
CA GLU A 52 18.85 -33.31 15.61
C GLU A 52 17.43 -32.99 16.09
N ASP A 53 16.85 -33.80 16.98
CA ASP A 53 15.49 -33.59 17.48
C ASP A 53 15.43 -32.35 18.39
N GLU A 54 16.41 -32.17 19.28
CA GLU A 54 16.54 -30.96 20.09
C GLU A 54 16.78 -29.72 19.20
N PHE A 55 17.56 -29.85 18.12
CA PHE A 55 17.71 -28.76 17.15
C PHE A 55 16.41 -28.43 16.42
N ARG A 56 15.63 -29.43 16.01
CA ARG A 56 14.30 -29.22 15.39
C ARG A 56 13.36 -28.47 16.34
N ASP A 57 13.48 -28.74 17.63
CA ASP A 57 12.73 -28.11 18.68
C ASP A 57 13.09 -26.63 18.87
N VAL A 58 14.35 -26.24 18.67
CA VAL A 58 14.81 -24.85 18.66
C VAL A 58 14.40 -24.15 17.36
N TRP A 59 14.66 -24.79 16.23
CA TRP A 59 14.61 -24.19 14.89
C TRP A 59 13.25 -24.40 14.23
N GLN A 60 12.22 -23.74 14.77
CA GLN A 60 10.83 -23.78 14.29
C GLN A 60 10.19 -22.39 14.22
N SER A 61 9.20 -22.24 13.34
CA SER A 61 8.53 -20.96 13.01
C SER A 61 7.86 -20.26 14.19
N GLU A 62 7.41 -21.04 15.16
CA GLU A 62 6.73 -20.59 16.37
C GLU A 62 7.67 -19.82 17.30
N LEU A 63 8.98 -20.10 17.22
CA LEU A 63 10.04 -19.51 18.03
C LEU A 63 10.91 -18.52 17.25
N ILE A 64 11.14 -18.81 15.96
CA ILE A 64 11.96 -18.01 15.06
C ILE A 64 11.18 -17.88 13.74
N ARG A 65 10.56 -16.72 13.50
CA ARG A 65 9.68 -16.49 12.34
C ARG A 65 10.43 -16.62 11.01
N GLY A 66 11.72 -16.29 10.98
CA GLY A 66 12.60 -16.46 9.82
C GLY A 66 12.77 -17.92 9.36
N VAL A 67 12.29 -18.91 10.12
CA VAL A 67 12.39 -20.35 9.80
C VAL A 67 11.29 -20.83 8.82
N ALA A 68 10.38 -19.95 8.39
CA ALA A 68 9.26 -20.26 7.50
C ALA A 68 9.66 -20.99 6.20
N PHE A 69 10.88 -20.76 5.67
CA PHE A 69 11.38 -21.44 4.48
C PHE A 69 12.30 -22.62 4.83
N GLY A 70 11.77 -23.84 4.66
CA GLY A 70 12.54 -25.09 4.78
C GLY A 70 12.74 -25.63 6.19
N GLY A 71 12.45 -24.85 7.23
CA GLY A 71 12.47 -25.31 8.62
C GLY A 71 13.87 -25.65 9.13
N SER A 72 13.93 -26.38 10.24
CA SER A 72 15.15 -27.01 10.77
C SER A 72 15.89 -27.89 9.76
N ASN A 73 15.16 -28.57 8.87
CA ASN A 73 15.75 -29.44 7.84
C ASN A 73 16.60 -28.67 6.82
N ALA A 74 16.32 -27.39 6.58
CA ALA A 74 17.16 -26.54 5.75
C ALA A 74 18.60 -26.46 6.29
N VAL A 75 18.76 -26.33 7.60
CA VAL A 75 20.06 -26.29 8.26
C VAL A 75 20.66 -27.69 8.28
N LEU A 76 19.93 -28.67 8.81
CA LEU A 76 20.43 -30.04 8.99
C LEU A 76 20.90 -30.69 7.68
N ASN A 77 20.19 -30.48 6.57
CA ASN A 77 20.55 -31.07 5.27
C ASN A 77 21.75 -30.40 4.60
N ASN A 78 22.07 -29.16 4.97
CA ASN A 78 23.17 -28.39 4.37
C ASN A 78 24.37 -28.25 5.32
N TRP A 79 24.23 -28.70 6.58
CA TRP A 79 25.29 -28.69 7.57
C TRP A 79 26.16 -29.93 7.44
N ASN A 80 27.39 -29.76 6.94
CA ASN A 80 28.29 -30.88 6.64
C ASN A 80 29.16 -31.32 7.83
N GLN A 81 28.87 -30.84 9.04
CA GLN A 81 29.61 -31.17 10.27
C GLN A 81 28.70 -31.93 11.26
N PRO A 82 29.28 -32.60 12.29
CA PRO A 82 28.48 -33.26 13.32
C PRO A 82 27.57 -32.29 14.09
N ILE A 83 26.51 -32.83 14.72
CA ILE A 83 25.55 -32.04 15.50
C ILE A 83 26.21 -31.23 16.62
N ASP A 84 27.28 -31.74 17.24
CA ASP A 84 28.06 -31.01 18.24
C ASP A 84 28.66 -29.71 17.68
N ALA A 85 29.08 -29.70 16.41
CA ALA A 85 29.58 -28.49 15.76
C ALA A 85 28.46 -27.48 15.49
N LEU A 86 27.23 -27.95 15.22
CA LEU A 86 26.06 -27.07 15.12
C LEU A 86 25.70 -26.48 16.50
N ALA A 87 25.84 -27.26 17.57
CA ALA A 87 25.69 -26.76 18.94
C ALA A 87 26.73 -25.69 19.28
N GLU A 88 28.00 -25.89 18.91
CA GLU A 88 29.03 -24.84 19.07
C GLU A 88 28.69 -23.57 18.29
N PHE A 89 28.18 -23.69 17.05
CA PHE A 89 27.74 -22.54 16.24
C PHE A 89 26.58 -21.78 16.90
N ILE A 90 25.57 -22.49 17.42
CA ILE A 90 24.46 -21.88 18.16
C ILE A 90 24.95 -21.20 19.45
N ARG A 91 25.88 -21.84 20.17
CA ARG A 91 26.50 -21.27 21.37
C ARG A 91 27.28 -20.00 21.05
N GLU A 92 28.03 -20.00 19.96
CA GLU A 92 28.78 -18.85 19.48
C GLU A 92 27.86 -17.65 19.25
N ILE A 93 26.75 -17.83 18.54
CA ILE A 93 25.79 -16.74 18.28
C ILE A 93 25.13 -16.25 19.57
N ARG A 94 24.74 -17.17 20.47
CA ARG A 94 24.11 -16.84 21.76
C ARG A 94 25.03 -15.96 22.61
N ASP A 95 26.29 -16.38 22.75
CA ASP A 95 27.26 -15.77 23.66
C ASP A 95 27.95 -14.52 23.05
N ALA A 96 27.75 -14.26 21.75
CA ALA A 96 28.34 -13.12 21.06
C ALA A 96 27.79 -11.77 21.56
N THR A 97 28.68 -10.80 21.73
CA THR A 97 28.31 -9.41 22.09
C THR A 97 28.05 -8.51 20.88
N SER A 98 28.40 -8.98 19.68
CA SER A 98 28.22 -8.26 18.42
C SER A 98 27.96 -9.26 17.30
N TYR A 99 27.16 -8.86 16.31
CA TYR A 99 26.88 -9.68 15.14
C TYR A 99 28.14 -9.90 14.30
N ASP A 100 28.44 -11.16 13.96
CA ASP A 100 29.52 -11.50 13.04
C ASP A 100 28.95 -11.92 11.66
N PRO A 101 29.18 -11.13 10.60
CA PRO A 101 28.78 -11.49 9.24
C PRO A 101 29.37 -12.82 8.73
N SER A 102 30.41 -13.36 9.38
CA SER A 102 30.97 -14.66 9.03
C SER A 102 29.99 -15.82 9.24
N TRP A 103 29.02 -15.69 10.16
CA TRP A 103 27.98 -16.69 10.40
C TRP A 103 27.12 -16.95 9.16
N GLU A 104 26.82 -15.90 8.39
CA GLU A 104 26.01 -15.99 7.17
C GLU A 104 26.67 -16.85 6.09
N ARG A 105 28.00 -17.01 6.13
CA ARG A 105 28.74 -17.85 5.17
C ARG A 105 28.74 -19.32 5.52
N GLN A 106 28.33 -19.68 6.74
CA GLN A 106 28.31 -21.06 7.23
C GLN A 106 26.96 -21.75 6.97
N ILE A 107 25.96 -21.00 6.52
CA ILE A 107 24.58 -21.45 6.32
C ILE A 107 24.10 -21.11 4.91
N PRO A 108 23.04 -21.77 4.40
CA PRO A 108 22.42 -21.37 3.14
C PRO A 108 21.83 -19.95 3.22
N GLU A 109 21.86 -19.23 2.10
CA GLU A 109 21.40 -17.83 2.01
C GLU A 109 19.95 -17.64 2.51
N TYR A 110 19.06 -18.56 2.17
CA TYR A 110 17.65 -18.52 2.59
C TYR A 110 17.43 -18.78 4.09
N VAL A 111 18.46 -19.19 4.84
CA VAL A 111 18.43 -19.36 6.31
C VAL A 111 18.92 -18.12 7.04
N ILE A 112 19.65 -17.22 6.37
CA ILE A 112 20.23 -16.00 6.97
C ILE A 112 19.21 -15.21 7.81
N PRO A 113 17.96 -14.97 7.37
CA PRO A 113 16.98 -14.24 8.18
C PRO A 113 16.71 -14.89 9.54
N ALA A 114 16.67 -16.23 9.62
CA ALA A 114 16.48 -16.95 10.87
C ALA A 114 17.67 -16.76 11.83
N VAL A 115 18.89 -16.69 11.32
CA VAL A 115 20.09 -16.45 12.14
C VAL A 115 20.14 -15.03 12.67
N ARG A 116 19.76 -14.04 11.86
CA ARG A 116 19.64 -12.63 12.28
C ARG A 116 18.60 -12.48 13.39
N GLU A 117 17.43 -13.10 13.23
CA GLU A 117 16.39 -13.11 14.28
C GLU A 117 16.87 -13.82 15.55
N PHE A 118 17.48 -15.00 15.41
CA PHE A 118 18.00 -15.79 16.52
C PHE A 118 18.99 -15.00 17.37
N TYR A 119 19.97 -14.33 16.74
CA TYR A 119 20.94 -13.47 17.43
C TYR A 119 20.28 -12.39 18.29
N GLY A 120 19.23 -11.74 17.76
CA GLY A 120 18.45 -10.74 18.49
C GLY A 120 17.68 -11.33 19.67
N ARG A 121 17.01 -12.47 19.46
CA ARG A 121 16.22 -13.15 20.50
C ARG A 121 17.08 -13.71 21.64
N CYS A 122 18.36 -13.97 21.43
CA CYS A 122 19.26 -14.42 22.50
C CYS A 122 19.47 -13.35 23.60
N ASP A 123 19.24 -12.07 23.31
CA ASP A 123 19.37 -10.97 24.28
C ASP A 123 18.53 -9.76 23.83
N PRO A 124 17.19 -9.85 23.91
CA PRO A 124 16.29 -8.82 23.40
C PRO A 124 16.32 -7.53 24.24
N GLY A 125 16.99 -7.55 25.39
CA GLY A 125 17.19 -6.36 26.23
C GLY A 125 18.23 -5.40 25.66
N THR A 126 19.18 -5.90 24.85
CA THR A 126 20.25 -5.07 24.27
C THR A 126 20.35 -5.18 22.74
N ARG A 127 19.67 -6.16 22.13
CA ARG A 127 19.80 -6.47 20.70
C ARG A 127 18.44 -6.33 20.00
N PRO A 128 18.40 -5.67 18.82
CA PRO A 128 17.20 -5.67 18.00
C PRO A 128 16.85 -7.08 17.52
N ILE A 129 15.56 -7.43 17.51
CA ILE A 129 15.09 -8.69 16.91
C ILE A 129 14.72 -8.44 15.45
N LEU A 130 15.51 -9.03 14.54
CA LEU A 130 15.34 -8.87 13.10
C LEU A 130 14.66 -10.08 12.45
N SER A 131 13.34 -10.17 12.59
CA SER A 131 12.55 -11.14 11.83
C SER A 131 12.26 -10.63 10.41
N SER A 132 11.99 -11.53 9.46
CA SER A 132 11.58 -11.13 8.10
C SER A 132 10.30 -10.28 8.10
N ALA A 133 9.42 -10.51 9.08
CA ALA A 133 8.22 -9.70 9.28
C ALA A 133 8.59 -8.30 9.83
N ALA A 134 9.54 -8.22 10.78
CA ALA A 134 10.04 -6.93 11.25
C ALA A 134 10.64 -6.09 10.12
N GLN A 135 11.42 -6.70 9.23
CA GLN A 135 11.97 -6.01 8.05
C GLN A 135 10.88 -5.48 7.11
N ARG A 136 9.83 -6.26 6.83
CA ARG A 136 8.69 -5.78 6.03
C ARG A 136 7.89 -4.70 6.73
N GLY A 137 7.68 -4.84 8.05
CA GLY A 137 7.02 -3.82 8.85
C GLY A 137 7.76 -2.50 8.79
N LEU A 138 9.09 -2.50 8.92
CA LEU A 138 9.92 -1.29 8.83
C LEU A 138 9.73 -0.54 7.51
N SER A 139 9.64 -1.25 6.38
CA SER A 139 9.40 -0.60 5.08
C SER A 139 8.06 0.13 5.04
N THR A 140 7.02 -0.38 5.72
CA THR A 140 5.74 0.32 5.82
C THR A 140 5.86 1.66 6.54
N PHE A 141 6.83 1.81 7.44
CA PHE A 141 7.11 3.06 8.16
C PHE A 141 8.16 3.97 7.46
N GLY A 142 8.50 3.67 6.20
CA GLY A 142 9.46 4.47 5.42
C GLY A 142 10.93 4.16 5.70
N PHE A 143 11.23 3.11 6.47
CA PHE A 143 12.58 2.59 6.67
C PHE A 143 12.80 1.49 5.63
N GLY A 144 13.24 1.88 4.42
CA GLY A 144 13.29 1.01 3.25
C GLY A 144 13.98 -0.35 3.43
N THR A 145 13.85 -1.23 2.44
CA THR A 145 14.46 -2.56 2.43
C THR A 145 15.98 -2.47 2.34
N VAL A 146 16.67 -3.08 3.30
CA VAL A 146 18.12 -3.04 3.43
C VAL A 146 18.72 -4.44 3.43
N GLU A 147 19.81 -4.63 2.67
CA GLU A 147 20.39 -5.95 2.42
C GLU A 147 21.27 -6.44 3.60
N SER A 148 21.97 -5.51 4.27
CA SER A 148 22.94 -5.84 5.32
C SER A 148 22.31 -5.85 6.72
N PHE A 149 22.87 -6.67 7.62
CA PHE A 149 22.48 -6.69 9.03
C PHE A 149 22.68 -5.32 9.70
N SER A 150 23.82 -4.65 9.46
CA SER A 150 24.13 -3.37 10.11
C SER A 150 23.13 -2.28 9.74
N ASP A 151 22.72 -2.25 8.49
CA ASP A 151 21.77 -1.24 8.00
C ASP A 151 20.37 -1.54 8.54
N THR A 152 19.97 -2.82 8.56
CA THR A 152 18.69 -3.24 9.17
C THR A 152 18.65 -2.93 10.66
N ALA A 153 19.73 -3.22 11.38
CA ALA A 153 19.85 -2.92 12.80
C ALA A 153 19.87 -1.41 13.08
N GLY A 154 20.45 -0.61 12.18
CA GLY A 154 20.38 0.86 12.23
C GLY A 154 18.95 1.37 12.05
N ALA A 155 18.28 0.94 10.98
CA ALA A 155 16.89 1.30 10.70
C ALA A 155 15.94 0.91 11.84
N LEU A 156 16.10 -0.27 12.44
CA LEU A 156 15.28 -0.70 13.56
C LEU A 156 15.56 0.11 14.84
N ARG A 157 16.80 0.58 15.05
CA ARG A 157 17.12 1.48 16.17
C ARG A 157 16.49 2.85 15.96
N ASP A 158 16.58 3.40 14.76
CA ASP A 158 15.94 4.68 14.43
C ASP A 158 14.42 4.57 14.59
N PHE A 159 13.81 3.46 14.14
CA PHE A 159 12.40 3.16 14.39
C PHE A 159 12.09 3.03 15.89
N GLN A 160 12.92 2.32 16.65
CA GLN A 160 12.76 2.15 18.09
C GLN A 160 12.79 3.50 18.83
N GLU A 161 13.68 4.41 18.45
CA GLU A 161 13.73 5.77 19.00
C GLU A 161 12.41 6.50 18.76
N GLN A 162 11.91 6.52 17.51
CA GLN A 162 10.64 7.18 17.17
C GLN A 162 9.43 6.50 17.84
N TYR A 163 9.41 5.17 17.91
CA TYR A 163 8.39 4.40 18.61
C TYR A 163 8.33 4.80 20.09
N CYS A 164 9.49 4.93 20.75
CA CYS A 164 9.57 5.35 22.14
C CYS A 164 9.16 6.81 22.35
N GLU A 165 9.50 7.69 21.40
CA GLU A 165 9.05 9.08 21.42
C GLU A 165 7.52 9.19 21.30
N GLN A 166 6.89 8.34 20.48
CA GLN A 166 5.44 8.37 20.27
C GLN A 166 4.65 7.71 21.42
N ILE A 167 4.95 6.46 21.76
CA ILE A 167 4.15 5.66 22.72
C ILE A 167 4.93 5.07 23.89
N GLY A 168 6.26 5.20 23.90
CA GLY A 168 7.11 4.63 24.95
C GLY A 168 7.19 3.09 24.92
N HIS A 169 7.66 2.49 26.01
CA HIS A 169 7.67 1.02 26.20
C HIS A 169 6.37 0.62 26.90
N VAL A 170 5.37 0.20 26.14
CA VAL A 170 3.99 0.13 26.63
C VAL A 170 3.77 -1.03 27.59
N THR A 171 4.40 -2.17 27.36
CA THR A 171 4.29 -3.33 28.25
C THR A 171 5.06 -3.16 29.56
N ALA A 172 5.91 -2.12 29.70
CA ALA A 172 6.65 -1.85 30.93
C ALA A 172 5.72 -1.65 32.14
N GLY A 173 5.94 -2.40 33.21
CA GLY A 173 5.14 -2.33 34.43
C GLY A 173 3.78 -3.03 34.37
N THR A 174 3.45 -3.70 33.25
CA THR A 174 2.24 -4.53 33.12
C THR A 174 2.47 -5.97 33.60
N GLU A 175 1.40 -6.76 33.75
CA GLU A 175 1.51 -8.20 34.10
C GLU A 175 2.15 -9.05 32.98
N HIS A 176 2.24 -8.51 31.77
CA HIS A 176 2.78 -9.13 30.57
C HIS A 176 3.97 -8.34 30.00
N GLU A 177 4.76 -7.73 30.89
CA GLU A 177 6.00 -7.03 30.53
C GLU A 177 6.97 -7.93 29.75
N VAL A 178 7.45 -7.43 28.61
CA VAL A 178 8.48 -8.04 27.77
C VAL A 178 9.63 -7.05 27.54
N ALA A 179 10.70 -7.48 26.86
CA ALA A 179 11.72 -6.53 26.41
C ALA A 179 11.15 -5.65 25.29
N LEU A 180 11.58 -4.39 25.21
CA LEU A 180 11.11 -3.45 24.17
C LEU A 180 11.30 -4.00 22.75
N SER A 181 12.39 -4.73 22.48
CA SER A 181 12.60 -5.35 21.17
C SER A 181 11.61 -6.48 20.87
N ASP A 182 11.10 -7.20 21.89
CA ASP A 182 10.01 -8.16 21.71
C ASP A 182 8.69 -7.43 21.41
N GLU A 183 8.39 -6.33 22.12
CA GLU A 183 7.20 -5.51 21.87
C GLU A 183 7.18 -4.98 20.42
N ILE A 184 8.28 -4.37 19.98
CA ILE A 184 8.44 -3.83 18.63
C ILE A 184 8.37 -4.94 17.57
N GLU A 185 8.99 -6.10 17.81
CA GLU A 185 8.93 -7.21 16.84
C GLU A 185 7.52 -7.76 16.67
N GLN A 186 6.73 -7.81 17.74
CA GLN A 186 5.34 -8.22 17.65
C GLN A 186 4.47 -7.19 16.93
N PHE A 187 4.69 -5.90 17.19
CA PHE A 187 4.06 -4.82 16.43
C PHE A 187 4.37 -4.93 14.94
N LEU A 188 5.66 -4.93 14.57
CA LEU A 188 6.08 -4.95 13.18
C LEU A 188 5.64 -6.23 12.45
N HIS A 189 5.45 -7.33 13.16
CA HIS A 189 4.84 -8.53 12.59
C HIS A 189 3.35 -8.37 12.33
N LEU A 190 2.60 -7.89 13.32
CA LEU A 190 1.16 -7.65 13.18
C LEU A 190 0.90 -6.77 11.95
N VAL A 191 1.60 -5.64 11.87
CA VAL A 191 1.43 -4.65 10.80
C VAL A 191 1.98 -5.09 9.44
N SER A 192 2.71 -6.20 9.34
CA SER A 192 3.23 -6.74 8.08
C SER A 192 2.58 -8.05 7.63
N THR A 193 1.66 -8.59 8.43
CA THR A 193 1.01 -9.88 8.15
C THR A 193 -0.51 -9.82 8.20
N SER A 194 -1.07 -8.79 8.84
CA SER A 194 -2.50 -8.57 8.93
C SER A 194 -2.96 -7.56 7.89
N ASP A 195 -4.06 -7.87 7.21
CA ASP A 195 -4.74 -6.92 6.34
C ASP A 195 -5.39 -5.78 7.15
N GLU A 196 -5.85 -4.75 6.46
CA GLU A 196 -6.45 -3.56 7.06
C GLU A 196 -7.66 -3.90 7.95
N ALA A 197 -8.47 -4.88 7.54
CA ALA A 197 -9.65 -5.31 8.28
C ALA A 197 -9.27 -6.03 9.59
N GLU A 198 -8.25 -6.88 9.53
CA GLU A 198 -7.71 -7.62 10.66
C GLU A 198 -7.01 -6.69 11.65
N LEU A 199 -6.25 -5.70 11.17
CA LEU A 199 -5.66 -4.66 12.02
C LEU A 199 -6.72 -3.85 12.73
N ARG A 200 -7.74 -3.36 12.01
CA ARG A 200 -8.84 -2.58 12.61
C ARG A 200 -9.56 -3.37 13.68
N LYS A 201 -9.82 -4.65 13.43
CA LYS A 201 -10.47 -5.55 14.39
C LYS A 201 -9.59 -5.82 15.60
N THR A 202 -8.30 -6.05 15.38
CA THR A 202 -7.34 -6.41 16.45
C THR A 202 -7.05 -5.23 17.36
N LEU A 203 -7.01 -4.02 16.81
CA LEU A 203 -6.66 -2.78 17.51
C LEU A 203 -7.90 -1.95 17.92
N ASP A 204 -9.09 -2.53 17.83
CA ASP A 204 -10.39 -1.91 18.14
C ASP A 204 -10.59 -0.50 17.51
N MET A 205 -10.15 -0.35 16.25
CA MET A 205 -10.26 0.89 15.49
C MET A 205 -11.64 0.99 14.84
N ALA A 206 -12.67 1.20 15.67
CA ALA A 206 -14.07 1.26 15.24
C ALA A 206 -14.36 2.55 14.42
N ALA A 207 -14.44 2.38 13.10
CA ALA A 207 -14.87 3.31 12.04
C ALA A 207 -13.81 4.30 11.49
N PRO A 208 -13.69 4.42 10.14
CA PRO A 208 -12.72 5.31 9.52
C PRO A 208 -13.18 6.77 9.60
N THR A 209 -12.29 7.66 10.06
CA THR A 209 -12.13 8.91 9.31
C THR A 209 -11.29 8.52 8.10
N TYR A 210 -11.89 8.63 6.90
CA TYR A 210 -11.33 8.28 5.58
C TYR A 210 -9.86 8.73 5.43
N GLU A 211 -9.50 9.82 6.08
CA GLU A 211 -8.18 10.45 6.06
C GLU A 211 -7.03 9.69 6.74
N THR A 212 -7.27 8.65 7.56
CA THR A 212 -6.19 8.15 8.44
C THR A 212 -5.80 6.69 8.38
N PHE A 213 -6.51 5.82 7.64
CA PHE A 213 -6.11 4.40 7.57
C PHE A 213 -6.41 3.68 6.25
N ALA A 214 -7.02 4.32 5.25
CA ALA A 214 -7.31 3.68 3.97
C ALA A 214 -6.03 3.36 3.17
N GLY A 215 -5.95 2.18 2.55
CA GLY A 215 -4.88 1.78 1.64
C GLY A 215 -3.70 1.07 2.32
N TRP A 216 -3.90 0.46 3.49
CA TRP A 216 -2.80 -0.18 4.25
C TRP A 216 -2.31 -1.43 3.52
N ASP A 217 -3.25 -2.16 2.94
CA ASP A 217 -3.00 -3.35 2.15
C ASP A 217 -2.19 -3.06 0.88
N ALA A 218 -2.31 -1.84 0.33
CA ALA A 218 -1.51 -1.40 -0.81
C ALA A 218 -0.02 -1.24 -0.44
N LEU A 219 0.30 -0.74 0.76
CA LEU A 219 1.68 -0.63 1.27
C LEU A 219 2.31 -2.00 1.57
N GLN A 220 1.52 -2.97 2.05
CA GLN A 220 2.01 -4.34 2.30
C GLN A 220 2.29 -5.12 1.01
N THR A 221 1.50 -4.87 -0.03
CA THR A 221 1.50 -5.68 -1.26
C THR A 221 2.43 -5.12 -2.35
N HIS A 222 2.67 -3.80 -2.40
CA HIS A 222 3.33 -3.15 -3.54
C HIS A 222 4.66 -2.42 -3.22
N GLY A 223 5.11 -2.37 -1.96
CA GLY A 223 6.41 -1.81 -1.57
C GLY A 223 6.34 -0.36 -1.06
N ASN A 224 7.49 0.33 -1.04
CA ASN A 224 7.61 1.72 -0.57
C ASN A 224 6.68 2.65 -1.36
N PRO A 225 6.22 3.77 -0.76
CA PRO A 225 5.55 4.84 -1.49
C PRO A 225 6.33 5.22 -2.75
N ILE A 226 5.62 5.51 -3.85
CA ILE A 226 6.26 6.00 -5.07
C ILE A 226 6.83 7.39 -4.79
N GLU A 227 8.15 7.50 -4.79
CA GLU A 227 8.84 8.78 -4.66
C GLU A 227 8.91 9.47 -6.04
N LEU A 228 8.24 10.61 -6.14
CA LEU A 228 8.30 11.46 -7.31
C LEU A 228 9.50 12.41 -7.23
N HIS A 229 10.21 12.57 -8.33
CA HIS A 229 11.37 13.44 -8.45
C HIS A 229 11.31 14.28 -9.73
N GLY A 230 11.92 15.47 -9.71
CA GLY A 230 12.02 16.33 -10.89
C GLY A 230 10.75 17.06 -11.33
N LEU A 231 9.69 17.06 -10.51
CA LEU A 231 8.38 17.63 -10.88
C LEU A 231 8.32 19.16 -10.94
N SER A 232 9.21 19.88 -10.27
CA SER A 232 9.06 21.33 -10.02
C SER A 232 8.77 22.15 -11.29
N THR A 233 9.50 21.89 -12.37
CA THR A 233 9.33 22.64 -13.64
C THR A 233 7.96 22.39 -14.28
N VAL A 234 7.45 21.17 -14.19
CA VAL A 234 6.14 20.78 -14.74
C VAL A 234 5.03 21.41 -13.91
N LEU A 235 5.13 21.32 -12.58
CA LEU A 235 4.15 21.91 -11.65
C LEU A 235 4.10 23.44 -11.83
N ASP A 236 5.25 24.11 -11.83
CA ASP A 236 5.33 25.56 -12.02
C ASP A 236 4.72 26.00 -13.36
N SER A 237 5.00 25.26 -14.44
CA SER A 237 4.46 25.54 -15.77
C SER A 237 2.96 25.30 -15.84
N PHE A 238 2.48 24.20 -15.24
CA PHE A 238 1.05 23.90 -15.18
C PHE A 238 0.30 24.95 -14.38
N SER A 239 0.80 25.35 -13.21
CA SER A 239 0.18 26.35 -12.35
C SER A 239 0.14 27.72 -13.02
N ALA A 240 1.23 28.15 -13.68
CA ALA A 240 1.25 29.40 -14.44
C ALA A 240 0.25 29.41 -15.61
N ALA A 241 0.16 28.31 -16.35
CA ALA A 241 -0.81 28.13 -17.44
C ALA A 241 -2.25 28.13 -16.90
N SER A 242 -2.52 27.39 -15.83
CA SER A 242 -3.85 27.31 -15.22
C SER A 242 -4.32 28.65 -14.67
N ASN A 243 -3.45 29.40 -14.01
CA ASN A 243 -3.77 30.74 -13.47
C ASN A 243 -3.98 31.80 -14.58
N SER A 244 -3.59 31.51 -15.82
CA SER A 244 -3.73 32.41 -16.98
C SER A 244 -4.82 32.00 -17.97
N ALA A 245 -5.72 31.09 -17.58
CA ALA A 245 -6.81 30.57 -18.42
C ALA A 245 -6.32 29.84 -19.70
N ALA A 246 -5.07 29.34 -19.70
CA ALA A 246 -4.45 28.72 -20.88
C ALA A 246 -5.23 27.53 -21.43
N TYR A 247 -5.97 26.83 -20.57
CA TYR A 247 -6.73 25.63 -20.93
C TYR A 247 -8.20 25.89 -21.27
N GLU A 248 -8.61 27.15 -21.43
CA GLU A 248 -9.93 27.52 -21.95
C GLU A 248 -9.98 27.46 -23.49
N ARG A 249 -11.19 27.27 -24.04
CA ARG A 249 -11.41 27.00 -25.47
C ARG A 249 -10.87 28.06 -26.43
N ASP A 250 -10.85 29.33 -26.04
CA ASP A 250 -10.57 30.49 -26.91
C ASP A 250 -9.40 31.37 -26.41
N THR A 251 -8.47 30.80 -25.63
CA THR A 251 -7.31 31.54 -25.09
C THR A 251 -6.15 31.65 -26.10
N ALA A 252 -5.33 32.69 -25.95
CA ALA A 252 -4.13 32.89 -26.78
C ALA A 252 -3.06 31.82 -26.48
N LEU A 253 -2.42 31.31 -27.54
CA LEU A 253 -1.40 30.27 -27.44
C LEU A 253 -0.03 30.85 -26.99
N GLU A 254 0.13 31.09 -25.69
CA GLU A 254 1.38 31.59 -25.08
C GLU A 254 1.97 30.68 -23.97
N GLN A 255 1.29 29.59 -23.58
CA GLN A 255 1.62 28.79 -22.39
C GLN A 255 1.79 27.30 -22.73
N TRP A 256 2.41 26.53 -21.83
CA TRP A 256 2.54 25.09 -22.05
C TRP A 256 1.16 24.42 -22.11
N GLY A 257 0.88 23.72 -23.20
CA GLY A 257 -0.38 22.97 -23.37
C GLY A 257 -1.60 23.80 -23.76
N ASP A 258 -1.44 25.08 -24.12
CA ASP A 258 -2.52 26.01 -24.48
C ASP A 258 -3.37 25.62 -25.70
N ASP A 259 -2.89 24.73 -26.57
CA ASP A 259 -3.66 24.17 -27.69
C ASP A 259 -4.55 22.99 -27.26
N HIS A 260 -4.58 22.68 -25.96
CA HIS A 260 -5.47 21.71 -25.34
C HIS A 260 -6.49 22.43 -24.44
N TRP A 261 -7.73 22.47 -24.92
CA TRP A 261 -8.88 22.81 -24.08
C TRP A 261 -9.08 21.68 -23.06
N GLU A 262 -8.92 21.97 -21.77
CA GLU A 262 -9.10 21.00 -20.67
C GLU A 262 -10.20 21.42 -19.68
N THR A 263 -10.61 22.70 -19.64
CA THR A 263 -11.72 23.17 -18.77
C THR A 263 -13.09 22.60 -19.14
N TRP A 264 -13.22 21.95 -20.31
CA TRP A 264 -14.42 21.19 -20.65
C TRP A 264 -14.76 20.12 -19.61
N LYS A 265 -13.74 19.58 -18.91
CA LYS A 265 -13.94 18.58 -17.85
C LYS A 265 -14.76 19.16 -16.70
N ASP A 266 -14.59 20.46 -16.42
CA ASP A 266 -15.34 21.16 -15.38
C ASP A 266 -16.80 21.33 -15.75
N GLU A 267 -17.05 21.72 -17.01
CA GLU A 267 -18.42 21.81 -17.55
C GLU A 267 -19.13 20.46 -17.48
N TYR A 268 -18.42 19.38 -17.84
CA TYR A 268 -18.98 18.03 -17.79
C TYR A 268 -19.21 17.54 -16.35
N CYS A 269 -18.25 17.75 -15.44
CA CYS A 269 -18.42 17.37 -14.03
C CYS A 269 -19.55 18.17 -13.37
N ALA A 270 -19.73 19.45 -13.72
CA ALA A 270 -20.84 20.26 -13.25
C ALA A 270 -22.19 19.73 -13.76
N TYR A 271 -22.26 19.30 -15.03
CA TYR A 271 -23.43 18.62 -15.57
C TYR A 271 -23.72 17.31 -14.83
N VAL A 272 -22.71 16.46 -14.63
CA VAL A 272 -22.88 15.18 -13.93
C VAL A 272 -23.39 15.41 -12.52
N SER A 273 -22.71 16.25 -11.73
CA SER A 273 -23.09 16.53 -10.35
C SER A 273 -24.46 17.21 -10.21
N GLY A 274 -24.81 18.13 -11.10
CA GLY A 274 -26.06 18.88 -11.02
C GLY A 274 -27.28 18.14 -11.59
N GLU A 275 -27.11 17.48 -12.74
CA GLU A 275 -28.22 16.95 -13.54
C GLU A 275 -28.30 15.42 -13.57
N VAL A 276 -27.17 14.72 -13.47
CA VAL A 276 -27.14 13.24 -13.53
C VAL A 276 -27.29 12.66 -12.14
N LEU A 277 -26.39 13.00 -11.22
CA LEU A 277 -26.35 12.41 -9.88
C LEU A 277 -27.59 12.77 -9.04
N SER A 278 -28.31 13.83 -9.37
CA SER A 278 -29.58 14.19 -8.71
C SER A 278 -30.75 13.27 -9.09
N LYS A 279 -30.63 12.46 -10.14
CA LYS A 279 -31.68 11.53 -10.61
C LYS A 279 -31.56 10.12 -10.05
N TYR A 280 -30.38 9.73 -9.56
CA TYR A 280 -30.04 8.35 -9.23
C TYR A 280 -29.49 8.22 -7.82
N ASP A 281 -29.87 7.16 -7.10
CA ASP A 281 -29.21 6.78 -5.86
C ASP A 281 -28.01 5.88 -6.19
N LEU A 282 -26.80 6.44 -6.15
CA LEU A 282 -25.60 5.68 -6.46
C LEU A 282 -25.28 4.62 -5.40
N THR A 283 -25.77 4.78 -4.16
CA THR A 283 -25.54 3.80 -3.10
C THR A 283 -26.40 2.56 -3.26
N GLU A 284 -27.53 2.68 -3.96
CA GLU A 284 -28.50 1.60 -4.21
C GLU A 284 -29.16 1.76 -5.59
N LEU A 285 -28.35 1.73 -6.64
CA LEU A 285 -28.80 1.86 -8.03
C LEU A 285 -29.72 0.68 -8.34
N GLN A 286 -30.86 0.95 -8.98
CA GLN A 286 -31.79 -0.10 -9.37
C GLN A 286 -31.47 -0.60 -10.77
N ALA A 287 -31.82 -1.86 -11.07
CA ALA A 287 -31.62 -2.45 -12.38
C ALA A 287 -32.24 -1.62 -13.53
N ALA A 288 -33.38 -0.99 -13.27
CA ALA A 288 -34.06 -0.13 -14.24
C ALA A 288 -33.35 1.21 -14.49
N ASP A 289 -32.47 1.63 -13.57
CA ASP A 289 -31.75 2.89 -13.64
C ASP A 289 -30.40 2.76 -14.35
N VAL A 290 -29.88 1.54 -14.53
CA VAL A 290 -28.57 1.28 -15.14
C VAL A 290 -28.48 1.87 -16.55
N GLU A 291 -29.41 1.54 -17.44
CA GLU A 291 -29.38 2.03 -18.83
C GLU A 291 -29.56 3.57 -18.89
N PRO A 292 -30.59 4.17 -18.25
CA PRO A 292 -30.72 5.63 -18.18
C PRO A 292 -29.50 6.34 -17.61
N PHE A 293 -28.88 5.80 -16.56
CA PHE A 293 -27.69 6.37 -15.94
C PHE A 293 -26.52 6.42 -16.92
N LEU A 294 -26.26 5.32 -17.65
CA LEU A 294 -25.18 5.26 -18.63
C LEU A 294 -25.44 6.15 -19.85
N ASP A 295 -26.70 6.30 -20.27
CA ASP A 295 -27.09 7.21 -21.34
C ASP A 295 -26.92 8.68 -20.94
N ASP A 296 -27.31 9.04 -19.71
CA ASP A 296 -27.11 10.39 -19.17
C ASP A 296 -25.61 10.75 -19.05
N LEU A 297 -24.74 9.77 -18.80
CA LEU A 297 -23.28 10.00 -18.85
C LEU A 297 -22.75 10.15 -20.29
N SER A 298 -23.44 9.59 -21.28
CA SER A 298 -22.98 9.50 -22.68
C SER A 298 -23.31 10.73 -23.53
N VAL A 299 -23.15 11.93 -22.96
CA VAL A 299 -23.34 13.20 -23.69
C VAL A 299 -22.11 13.60 -24.50
N ALA A 300 -22.34 14.37 -25.57
CA ALA A 300 -21.28 14.86 -26.44
C ALA A 300 -20.92 16.33 -26.17
N GLU A 301 -21.72 17.05 -25.40
CA GLU A 301 -21.40 18.41 -24.98
C GLU A 301 -20.51 18.37 -23.74
N PRO A 302 -19.40 19.15 -23.70
CA PRO A 302 -19.13 20.27 -24.61
C PRO A 302 -18.14 19.96 -25.78
N LEU A 303 -17.59 18.74 -25.88
CA LEU A 303 -16.50 18.36 -26.80
C LEU A 303 -16.91 18.00 -28.25
N SER A 304 -18.21 17.96 -28.57
CA SER A 304 -18.79 17.41 -29.82
C SER A 304 -18.55 15.90 -30.06
N ASN A 305 -17.83 15.23 -29.17
CA ASN A 305 -17.66 13.78 -29.13
C ASN A 305 -18.25 13.25 -27.82
N VAL A 306 -18.81 12.04 -27.85
CA VAL A 306 -19.31 11.37 -26.62
C VAL A 306 -18.17 11.26 -25.61
N ILE A 307 -18.37 11.88 -24.44
CA ILE A 307 -17.28 12.15 -23.50
C ILE A 307 -16.61 10.89 -22.96
N PRO A 308 -17.35 9.86 -22.49
CA PRO A 308 -16.73 8.59 -22.09
C PRO A 308 -15.84 7.99 -23.17
N ILE A 309 -16.28 8.03 -24.43
CA ILE A 309 -15.51 7.50 -25.57
C ILE A 309 -14.27 8.35 -25.84
N TYR A 310 -14.39 9.68 -25.75
CA TYR A 310 -13.26 10.58 -25.90
C TYR A 310 -12.18 10.33 -24.84
N LEU A 311 -12.58 10.22 -23.57
CA LEU A 311 -11.70 9.90 -22.44
C LEU A 311 -10.97 8.57 -22.64
N LEU A 312 -11.65 7.56 -23.18
CA LEU A 312 -11.08 6.25 -23.56
C LEU A 312 -10.21 6.29 -24.83
N GLY A 313 -9.80 7.49 -25.28
CA GLY A 313 -8.92 7.70 -26.41
C GLY A 313 -9.62 7.63 -27.77
N GLY A 314 -10.93 7.89 -27.80
CA GLY A 314 -11.77 7.80 -29.01
C GLY A 314 -12.10 6.37 -29.44
N ARG A 315 -11.81 5.37 -28.59
CA ARG A 315 -12.16 3.97 -28.84
C ARG A 315 -13.58 3.72 -28.37
N TRP A 316 -14.46 3.46 -29.33
CA TRP A 316 -15.88 3.19 -29.05
C TRP A 316 -16.09 1.85 -28.33
N GLN A 317 -15.29 0.82 -28.67
CA GLN A 317 -15.54 -0.55 -28.21
C GLN A 317 -15.55 -0.75 -26.68
N PRO A 318 -14.61 -0.22 -25.88
CA PRO A 318 -14.64 -0.45 -24.43
C PRO A 318 -15.90 0.11 -23.77
N TRP A 319 -16.36 1.30 -24.18
CA TRP A 319 -17.59 1.91 -23.66
C TRP A 319 -18.84 1.17 -24.14
N ASP A 320 -18.96 0.90 -25.44
CA ASP A 320 -20.10 0.18 -26.01
C ASP A 320 -20.25 -1.22 -25.40
N THR A 321 -19.13 -1.93 -25.21
CA THR A 321 -19.12 -3.28 -24.62
C THR A 321 -19.52 -3.22 -23.14
N PHE A 322 -19.02 -2.22 -22.41
CA PHE A 322 -19.44 -1.96 -21.04
C PHE A 322 -20.96 -1.68 -20.94
N GLN A 323 -21.51 -0.81 -21.78
CA GLN A 323 -22.95 -0.52 -21.84
C GLN A 323 -23.76 -1.78 -22.20
N GLN A 324 -23.30 -2.56 -23.18
CA GLN A 324 -23.95 -3.80 -23.59
C GLN A 324 -23.98 -4.84 -22.46
N LEU A 325 -22.85 -5.04 -21.77
CA LEU A 325 -22.79 -5.96 -20.64
C LEU A 325 -23.68 -5.49 -19.48
N SER A 326 -23.71 -4.18 -19.22
CA SER A 326 -24.55 -3.57 -18.18
C SER A 326 -26.03 -3.78 -18.45
N THR A 327 -26.47 -3.54 -19.69
CA THR A 327 -27.88 -3.71 -20.12
C THR A 327 -28.30 -5.17 -20.26
N THR A 328 -27.36 -6.08 -20.53
CA THR A 328 -27.65 -7.52 -20.60
C THR A 328 -27.82 -8.16 -19.22
N LYS A 329 -27.17 -7.60 -18.18
CA LYS A 329 -27.19 -8.10 -16.80
C LYS A 329 -27.51 -6.97 -15.80
N PRO A 330 -28.65 -6.26 -15.92
CA PRO A 330 -28.88 -5.00 -15.23
C PRO A 330 -28.90 -5.13 -13.71
N ASP A 331 -29.44 -6.21 -13.13
CA ASP A 331 -29.43 -6.42 -11.68
C ASP A 331 -28.00 -6.53 -11.12
N LYS A 332 -27.11 -7.25 -11.83
CA LYS A 332 -25.71 -7.42 -11.43
C LYS A 332 -24.93 -6.12 -11.65
N ALA A 333 -25.17 -5.46 -12.77
CA ALA A 333 -24.55 -4.19 -13.10
C ALA A 333 -24.89 -3.13 -12.06
N ALA A 334 -26.16 -3.03 -11.65
CA ALA A 334 -26.60 -2.10 -10.63
C ALA A 334 -25.87 -2.32 -9.30
N THR A 335 -25.77 -3.57 -8.84
CA THR A 335 -25.04 -3.92 -7.62
C THR A 335 -23.55 -3.54 -7.71
N VAL A 336 -22.89 -3.88 -8.83
CA VAL A 336 -21.46 -3.63 -9.02
C VAL A 336 -21.17 -2.14 -9.17
N LEU A 337 -22.00 -1.39 -9.89
CA LEU A 337 -21.85 0.04 -10.06
C LEU A 337 -22.12 0.79 -8.75
N SER A 338 -23.10 0.36 -7.95
CA SER A 338 -23.31 0.92 -6.62
C SER A 338 -22.15 0.67 -5.69
N ASN A 339 -21.58 -0.54 -5.71
CA ASN A 339 -20.38 -0.83 -4.94
C ASN A 339 -19.19 0.02 -5.41
N LEU A 340 -18.98 0.16 -6.72
CA LEU A 340 -17.88 0.95 -7.27
C LEU A 340 -17.99 2.43 -6.88
N LEU A 341 -19.16 3.02 -7.12
CA LEU A 341 -19.39 4.47 -7.03
C LEU A 341 -19.72 4.95 -5.62
N ASN A 342 -20.00 4.06 -4.67
CA ASN A 342 -20.19 4.44 -3.27
C ASN A 342 -18.85 4.40 -2.52
N GLU A 343 -18.36 5.56 -2.06
CA GLU A 343 -17.10 5.64 -1.29
C GLU A 343 -17.18 4.92 0.06
N ASP A 344 -18.39 4.78 0.63
CA ASP A 344 -18.62 4.10 1.89
C ASP A 344 -18.83 2.59 1.74
N ALA A 345 -18.90 2.06 0.51
CA ALA A 345 -19.17 0.63 0.29
C ALA A 345 -18.00 -0.29 0.66
N GLY A 346 -16.78 0.26 0.81
CA GLY A 346 -15.60 -0.49 1.23
C GLY A 346 -14.31 -0.04 0.56
N PRO A 347 -13.21 -0.78 0.75
CA PRO A 347 -11.91 -0.49 0.14
C PRO A 347 -11.99 -0.37 -1.38
N LEU A 348 -11.22 0.56 -1.96
CA LEU A 348 -11.22 0.77 -3.42
C LEU A 348 -10.79 -0.48 -4.20
N VAL A 349 -9.86 -1.26 -3.65
CA VAL A 349 -9.40 -2.53 -4.25
C VAL A 349 -10.57 -3.48 -4.44
N ASP A 350 -11.32 -3.78 -3.38
CA ASP A 350 -12.47 -4.68 -3.42
C ASP A 350 -13.55 -4.18 -4.39
N ARG A 351 -13.79 -2.87 -4.41
CA ARG A 351 -14.73 -2.22 -5.34
C ARG A 351 -14.31 -2.43 -6.80
N LEU A 352 -13.03 -2.29 -7.10
CA LEU A 352 -12.46 -2.53 -8.42
C LEU A 352 -12.42 -4.02 -8.81
N GLU A 353 -12.14 -4.92 -7.86
CA GLU A 353 -12.18 -6.36 -8.11
C GLU A 353 -13.59 -6.85 -8.44
N SER A 354 -14.60 -6.37 -7.70
CA SER A 354 -16.01 -6.62 -7.99
C SER A 354 -16.42 -6.14 -9.39
N PHE A 355 -15.89 -4.99 -9.80
CA PHE A 355 -16.06 -4.51 -11.18
C PHE A 355 -15.41 -5.45 -12.21
N ASN A 356 -14.16 -5.86 -11.97
CA ASN A 356 -13.44 -6.75 -12.89
C ASN A 356 -14.10 -8.12 -13.04
N ASP A 357 -14.69 -8.67 -11.98
CA ASP A 357 -15.38 -9.95 -12.04
C ASP A 357 -16.56 -9.92 -13.02
N LEU A 358 -17.39 -8.87 -12.94
CA LEU A 358 -18.55 -8.73 -13.82
C LEU A 358 -18.14 -8.35 -15.26
N TYR A 359 -17.17 -7.46 -15.41
CA TYR A 359 -16.76 -6.91 -16.71
C TYR A 359 -15.49 -7.54 -17.27
N SER A 360 -15.13 -8.75 -16.84
CA SER A 360 -13.99 -9.51 -17.34
C SER A 360 -14.01 -9.70 -18.87
N GLU A 361 -15.21 -9.76 -19.47
CA GLU A 361 -15.45 -9.89 -20.92
C GLU A 361 -15.32 -8.57 -21.71
N LEU A 362 -15.12 -7.42 -21.06
CA LEU A 362 -15.04 -6.10 -21.71
C LEU A 362 -13.85 -6.01 -22.68
N SER A 363 -12.74 -6.62 -22.32
CA SER A 363 -11.51 -6.64 -23.11
C SER A 363 -10.64 -7.81 -22.66
N ASP A 364 -9.75 -8.29 -23.54
CA ASP A 364 -8.68 -9.21 -23.11
C ASP A 364 -7.58 -8.48 -22.32
N SER A 365 -7.46 -7.16 -22.52
CA SER A 365 -6.50 -6.32 -21.81
C SER A 365 -7.08 -5.80 -20.49
N GLY A 366 -6.44 -6.11 -19.36
CA GLY A 366 -6.89 -5.62 -18.06
C GLY A 366 -6.86 -4.09 -17.94
N SER A 367 -6.03 -3.42 -18.73
CA SER A 367 -5.91 -1.96 -18.72
C SER A 367 -7.16 -1.25 -19.21
N GLU A 368 -7.84 -1.76 -20.24
CA GLU A 368 -9.10 -1.15 -20.73
C GLU A 368 -10.22 -1.27 -19.69
N ARG A 369 -10.29 -2.39 -18.95
CA ARG A 369 -11.22 -2.53 -17.82
C ARG A 369 -10.93 -1.54 -16.70
N MET A 370 -9.65 -1.37 -16.36
CA MET A 370 -9.23 -0.40 -15.34
C MET A 370 -9.56 1.03 -15.77
N SER A 371 -9.34 1.36 -17.05
CA SER A 371 -9.70 2.67 -17.60
C SER A 371 -11.19 2.96 -17.50
N VAL A 372 -12.07 2.01 -17.79
CA VAL A 372 -13.52 2.23 -17.66
C VAL A 372 -13.93 2.42 -16.20
N ALA A 373 -13.45 1.58 -15.29
CA ALA A 373 -13.78 1.68 -13.87
C ALA A 373 -13.33 3.02 -13.26
N THR A 374 -12.08 3.40 -13.50
CA THR A 374 -11.48 4.63 -12.96
C THR A 374 -11.98 5.88 -13.65
N MET A 375 -12.41 5.80 -14.91
CA MET A 375 -13.15 6.88 -15.57
C MET A 375 -14.48 7.14 -14.86
N LEU A 376 -15.26 6.11 -14.56
CA LEU A 376 -16.53 6.27 -13.83
C LEU A 376 -16.29 6.89 -12.44
N LEU A 377 -15.25 6.43 -11.73
CA LEU A 377 -14.86 6.99 -10.44
C LEU A 377 -14.47 8.47 -10.53
N MET A 378 -13.65 8.86 -11.50
CA MET A 378 -13.24 10.26 -11.72
C MET A 378 -14.43 11.14 -12.11
N ILE A 379 -15.36 10.63 -12.93
CA ILE A 379 -16.54 11.39 -13.36
C ILE A 379 -17.48 11.68 -12.19
N VAL A 380 -17.69 10.69 -11.32
CA VAL A 380 -18.61 10.81 -10.17
C VAL A 380 -17.96 11.52 -8.99
N HIS A 381 -16.67 11.29 -8.76
CA HIS A 381 -15.89 11.83 -7.65
C HIS A 381 -14.59 12.48 -8.16
N PRO A 382 -14.68 13.61 -8.89
CA PRO A 382 -13.55 14.26 -9.55
C PRO A 382 -12.46 14.77 -8.59
N ASP A 383 -12.80 14.88 -7.31
CA ASP A 383 -11.88 15.34 -6.25
C ASP A 383 -11.05 14.18 -5.68
N GLN A 384 -11.45 12.92 -5.95
CA GLN A 384 -10.92 11.74 -5.26
C GLN A 384 -10.12 10.81 -6.16
N TYR A 385 -10.45 10.73 -7.45
CA TYR A 385 -9.88 9.74 -8.36
C TYR A 385 -9.38 10.35 -9.67
N VAL A 386 -8.41 9.68 -10.29
CA VAL A 386 -7.89 10.00 -11.62
C VAL A 386 -8.16 8.82 -12.54
N MET A 387 -8.68 9.09 -13.73
CA MET A 387 -8.85 8.03 -14.73
C MET A 387 -7.49 7.41 -15.10
N TYR A 388 -7.37 6.11 -14.90
CA TYR A 388 -6.22 5.33 -15.34
C TYR A 388 -6.22 5.17 -16.86
N ARG A 389 -5.08 5.43 -17.47
CA ARG A 389 -4.80 5.02 -18.84
C ARG A 389 -3.33 4.63 -18.93
N TYR A 390 -3.06 3.37 -19.27
CA TYR A 390 -1.72 2.78 -19.20
C TYR A 390 -0.63 3.71 -19.75
N GLN A 391 -0.71 4.13 -21.02
CA GLN A 391 0.34 4.97 -21.62
C GLN A 391 0.48 6.34 -20.95
N MET A 392 -0.62 6.93 -20.48
CA MET A 392 -0.58 8.23 -19.81
C MET A 392 0.09 8.15 -18.45
N PHE A 393 -0.18 7.08 -17.69
CA PHE A 393 0.47 6.82 -16.42
C PHE A 393 1.93 6.40 -16.62
N ASP A 394 2.20 5.51 -17.59
CA ASP A 394 3.55 5.04 -17.93
C ASP A 394 4.46 6.20 -18.33
N ASP A 395 3.99 7.10 -19.21
CA ASP A 395 4.77 8.29 -19.63
C ASP A 395 5.08 9.24 -18.45
N PHE A 396 4.17 9.39 -17.49
CA PHE A 396 4.40 10.23 -16.31
C PHE A 396 5.33 9.57 -15.29
N PHE A 397 4.99 8.35 -14.86
CA PHE A 397 5.74 7.67 -13.81
C PHE A 397 7.14 7.26 -14.27
N SER A 398 7.34 6.92 -15.55
CA SER A 398 8.69 6.62 -16.06
C SER A 398 9.60 7.85 -16.16
N GLU A 399 9.03 9.04 -16.27
CA GLU A 399 9.78 10.30 -16.32
C GLU A 399 10.11 10.84 -14.92
N PHE A 400 9.17 10.72 -13.98
CA PHE A 400 9.26 11.37 -12.67
C PHE A 400 9.42 10.40 -11.49
N SER A 401 9.61 9.11 -11.73
CA SER A 401 9.82 8.13 -10.67
C SER A 401 10.62 6.93 -11.17
N ASP A 402 11.11 6.12 -10.24
CA ASP A 402 11.70 4.80 -10.57
C ASP A 402 10.62 3.69 -10.65
N TYR A 403 9.34 4.04 -10.53
CA TYR A 403 8.24 3.09 -10.53
C TYR A 403 7.90 2.64 -11.96
N SER A 404 7.87 1.32 -12.17
CA SER A 404 7.43 0.72 -13.44
C SER A 404 5.95 0.43 -13.38
N VAL A 405 5.16 1.12 -14.21
CA VAL A 405 3.70 0.95 -14.24
C VAL A 405 3.36 -0.44 -14.81
N PRO A 406 2.67 -1.30 -14.03
CA PRO A 406 2.33 -2.62 -14.51
C PRO A 406 1.21 -2.55 -15.55
N TYR A 407 1.35 -3.37 -16.59
CA TYR A 407 0.30 -3.55 -17.58
C TYR A 407 -0.76 -4.53 -17.07
N GLY A 408 -2.03 -4.16 -17.12
CA GLY A 408 -3.15 -5.05 -16.78
C GLY A 408 -4.18 -4.43 -15.85
N PHE A 409 -4.94 -5.28 -15.15
CA PHE A 409 -5.92 -4.87 -14.15
C PHE A 409 -5.35 -5.16 -12.77
N ASN A 410 -4.71 -4.17 -12.16
CA ASN A 410 -4.09 -4.29 -10.84
C ASN A 410 -4.61 -3.17 -9.93
N PRO A 411 -5.69 -3.40 -9.15
CA PRO A 411 -6.27 -2.37 -8.29
C PRO A 411 -5.32 -1.80 -7.24
N GLY A 412 -4.47 -2.66 -6.65
CA GLY A 412 -3.52 -2.22 -5.64
C GLY A 412 -2.44 -1.28 -6.19
N ASP A 413 -1.91 -1.55 -7.39
CA ASP A 413 -1.00 -0.63 -8.09
C ASP A 413 -1.68 0.69 -8.45
N TYR A 414 -2.96 0.64 -8.86
CA TYR A 414 -3.73 1.86 -9.11
C TYR A 414 -3.89 2.70 -7.83
N VAL A 415 -4.17 2.08 -6.67
CA VAL A 415 -4.22 2.80 -5.39
C VAL A 415 -2.88 3.43 -5.04
N LEU A 416 -1.77 2.70 -5.23
CA LEU A 416 -0.42 3.21 -4.98
C LEU A 416 -0.10 4.43 -5.88
N MET A 417 -0.42 4.34 -7.17
CA MET A 417 -0.26 5.45 -8.10
C MET A 417 -1.18 6.63 -7.74
N LEU A 418 -2.42 6.37 -7.33
CA LEU A 418 -3.37 7.41 -6.91
C LEU A 418 -2.86 8.17 -5.69
N ASP A 419 -2.29 7.48 -4.70
CA ASP A 419 -1.72 8.12 -3.51
C ASP A 419 -0.50 9.00 -3.85
N ALA A 420 0.36 8.57 -4.78
CA ALA A 420 1.45 9.42 -5.28
C ALA A 420 0.91 10.68 -5.99
N LEU A 421 -0.16 10.54 -6.77
CA LEU A 421 -0.82 11.65 -7.46
C LEU A 421 -1.55 12.61 -6.50
N ARG A 422 -1.95 12.17 -5.31
CA ARG A 422 -2.43 13.08 -4.24
C ARG A 422 -1.32 13.99 -3.72
N GLY A 423 -0.07 13.53 -3.71
CA GLY A 423 1.09 14.39 -3.47
C GLY A 423 1.21 15.49 -4.52
N VAL A 424 1.03 15.14 -5.79
CA VAL A 424 0.99 16.10 -6.90
C VAL A 424 -0.14 17.12 -6.73
N GLN A 425 -1.33 16.67 -6.36
CA GLN A 425 -2.47 17.54 -6.06
C GLN A 425 -2.12 18.56 -4.96
N ALA A 426 -1.56 18.08 -3.85
CA ALA A 426 -1.18 18.92 -2.73
C ALA A 426 -0.11 19.97 -3.12
N ASP A 427 0.87 19.58 -3.93
CA ASP A 427 1.90 20.51 -4.42
C ASP A 427 1.31 21.57 -5.35
N LEU A 428 0.43 21.18 -6.28
CA LEU A 428 -0.28 22.12 -7.15
C LEU A 428 -1.10 23.13 -6.34
N ASP A 429 -1.81 22.67 -5.31
CA ASP A 429 -2.66 23.51 -4.44
C ASP A 429 -1.87 24.63 -3.74
N THR A 430 -0.56 24.47 -3.57
CA THR A 430 0.30 25.53 -3.03
C THR A 430 0.67 26.63 -4.02
N THR A 431 0.44 26.41 -5.32
CA THR A 431 0.94 27.28 -6.42
C THR A 431 -0.15 27.79 -7.35
N THR A 432 -1.35 27.21 -7.33
CA THR A 432 -2.50 27.66 -8.12
C THR A 432 -3.39 28.64 -7.35
N ASP A 433 -4.10 29.50 -8.08
CA ASP A 433 -5.02 30.49 -7.51
C ASP A 433 -6.45 29.93 -7.28
N HIS A 434 -6.63 28.61 -7.40
CA HIS A 434 -7.90 27.90 -7.26
C HIS A 434 -7.69 26.56 -6.55
N ASP A 435 -8.77 26.04 -5.94
CA ASP A 435 -8.78 24.75 -5.26
C ASP A 435 -8.49 23.62 -6.25
N VAL A 436 -7.39 22.89 -6.02
CA VAL A 436 -6.94 21.83 -6.93
C VAL A 436 -7.67 20.52 -6.65
N ARG A 437 -8.21 19.92 -7.70
CA ARG A 437 -8.87 18.60 -7.66
C ARG A 437 -8.01 17.55 -8.35
N MET A 438 -8.33 16.27 -8.12
CA MET A 438 -7.71 15.18 -8.88
C MET A 438 -8.02 15.28 -10.39
N LEU A 439 -9.09 15.99 -10.77
CA LEU A 439 -9.37 16.36 -12.15
C LEU A 439 -8.26 17.23 -12.79
N ASP A 440 -7.67 18.15 -12.03
CA ASP A 440 -6.57 19.00 -12.48
C ASP A 440 -5.28 18.18 -12.63
N VAL A 441 -5.04 17.26 -11.70
CA VAL A 441 -3.95 16.28 -11.82
C VAL A 441 -4.13 15.43 -13.08
N HIS A 442 -5.35 14.97 -13.39
CA HIS A 442 -5.63 14.26 -14.63
C HIS A 442 -5.34 15.12 -15.88
N SER A 443 -5.64 16.43 -15.85
CA SER A 443 -5.26 17.36 -16.93
C SER A 443 -3.76 17.51 -17.07
N LEU A 444 -3.02 17.60 -15.96
CA LEU A 444 -1.54 17.61 -15.98
C LEU A 444 -0.99 16.33 -16.62
N LEU A 445 -1.45 15.15 -16.18
CA LEU A 445 -1.04 13.86 -16.75
C LEU A 445 -1.30 13.79 -18.26
N TRP A 446 -2.47 14.28 -18.68
CA TRP A 446 -2.82 14.34 -20.09
C TRP A 446 -1.88 15.24 -20.89
N LEU A 447 -1.53 16.42 -20.37
CA LEU A 447 -0.60 17.34 -21.04
C LEU A 447 0.80 16.76 -21.13
N VAL A 448 1.33 16.15 -20.05
CA VAL A 448 2.62 15.44 -20.07
C VAL A 448 2.59 14.36 -21.15
N HIS A 449 1.54 13.54 -21.20
CA HIS A 449 1.40 12.49 -22.22
C HIS A 449 1.36 13.04 -23.66
N ARG A 450 0.73 14.21 -23.88
CA ARG A 450 0.50 14.76 -25.24
C ARG A 450 1.61 15.67 -25.72
N LYS A 451 2.30 16.36 -24.81
CA LYS A 451 3.34 17.37 -25.11
C LYS A 451 4.73 16.96 -24.67
N GLY A 452 4.83 16.04 -23.71
CA GLY A 452 6.03 15.87 -22.90
C GLY A 452 6.17 16.98 -21.84
N PRO A 453 7.15 16.84 -20.92
CA PRO A 453 7.52 17.89 -19.99
C PRO A 453 7.95 19.18 -20.73
N PRO A 454 7.70 20.39 -20.17
CA PRO A 454 7.97 21.68 -20.79
C PRO A 454 9.46 21.99 -21.02
#